data_AF-A6L0I2-F1
#
_entry.id   AF-A6L0I2-F1
#
_cell.length_a   1.000
_cell.length_b   1.000
_cell.length_c   1.000
_cell.angle_alpha   90.00
_cell.angle_beta   90.00
_cell.angle_gamma   90.00
#
_symmetry.space_group_name_H-M   'P 1'
#
loop_
_entity.id
_entity.type
_entity.pdbx_description
1 polymer ?
#
loop_
_entity_poly.entity_id
_entity_poly.type
_entity_poly.pdbx_seq_one_letter_code
_entity_poly.pdbx_strand_id
1 'polypeptide(L)'
;MNIDFVFSWAENEQGKMVHVDNVPRGIQCGCKCPYCHERLLARHGEVRQHGFAHHSDTRGANLKICYVVTMYKLAEQIIQNAKRIHAPSYYGIFPEMDIEFVDVRIDSCFERADKQPDVIATTKEGQQYLIEFLFQYKIQHKTAIDYKNMNCLEIDLSNQSLETLESFLLSSSKDRKWMNNVTYFSQVGSLYNKAGKPVRVVDESECRQCELGCSYHCAGVPVYSLTGINQYLVIEESGHKYRLCKSELFQNYQQEYERIKSENERKERIKEKERSEAEARKKKEEEELKISIEKRRIIDEQEALSDPSSRTCFQCEYNLQWANRNGYANCGAWKSISVPQKTPPSCARACKRFRRIIS
;
A
#
# COMPACT_ATOMS: atom_id res chain seq x y z
N MET A 1 -5.47 -34.11 21.02
CA MET A 1 -4.55 -35.22 20.76
C MET A 1 -3.73 -35.45 22.02
N ASN A 2 -3.82 -36.65 22.63
CA ASN A 2 -2.84 -37.08 23.62
C ASN A 2 -1.55 -37.34 22.85
N ILE A 3 -0.58 -36.44 22.97
CA ILE A 3 0.77 -36.69 22.46
C ILE A 3 1.45 -37.51 23.55
N ASP A 4 1.69 -38.80 23.30
CA ASP A 4 2.62 -39.56 24.11
C ASP A 4 4.02 -38.96 23.89
N PHE A 5 4.56 -38.30 24.92
CA PHE A 5 5.88 -37.68 24.85
C PHE A 5 6.97 -38.75 24.90
N VAL A 6 7.53 -39.06 23.74
CA VAL A 6 8.65 -40.01 23.61
C VAL A 6 9.96 -39.25 23.74
N PHE A 7 10.63 -39.38 24.88
CA PHE A 7 11.93 -38.76 25.09
C PHE A 7 13.04 -39.61 24.48
N SER A 8 13.31 -39.50 23.18
CA SER A 8 14.42 -40.22 22.53
C SER A 8 15.80 -39.57 22.80
N TRP A 9 15.82 -38.34 23.32
CA TRP A 9 17.03 -37.59 23.65
C TRP A 9 17.05 -37.12 25.11
N ALA A 10 18.26 -37.02 25.67
CA ALA A 10 18.50 -36.51 27.02
C ALA A 10 19.85 -35.80 27.12
N GLU A 11 20.09 -35.07 28.21
CA GLU A 11 21.37 -34.41 28.48
C GLU A 11 22.30 -35.35 29.26
N ASN A 12 23.52 -35.56 28.77
CA ASN A 12 24.54 -36.34 29.48
C ASN A 12 25.29 -35.51 30.54
N GLU A 13 26.26 -36.12 31.23
CA GLU A 13 27.04 -35.46 32.28
C GLU A 13 27.87 -34.27 31.77
N GLN A 14 28.25 -34.27 30.49
CA GLN A 14 28.98 -33.17 29.85
C GLN A 14 28.05 -32.05 29.32
N GLY A 15 26.75 -32.16 29.55
CA GLY A 15 25.77 -31.18 29.10
C GLY A 15 25.35 -31.30 27.64
N LYS A 16 25.75 -32.37 26.95
CA LYS A 16 25.39 -32.63 25.54
C LYS A 16 24.12 -33.45 25.42
N MET A 17 23.32 -33.14 24.39
CA MET A 17 22.17 -33.96 24.01
C MET A 17 22.66 -35.26 23.37
N VAL A 18 22.20 -36.39 23.88
CA VAL A 18 22.51 -37.73 23.39
C VAL A 18 21.25 -38.54 23.14
N HIS A 19 21.26 -39.33 22.07
CA HIS A 19 20.17 -40.24 21.74
C HIS A 19 20.17 -41.45 22.68
N VAL A 20 19.00 -42.01 22.97
CA VAL A 20 18.83 -43.17 23.86
C VAL A 20 19.65 -44.38 23.39
N ASP A 21 19.79 -44.59 22.08
CA ASP A 21 20.54 -45.71 21.52
C ASP A 21 22.06 -45.59 21.70
N ASN A 22 22.57 -44.40 22.04
CA ASN A 22 23.99 -44.10 22.19
C ASN A 22 24.47 -44.10 23.64
N VAL A 23 23.65 -44.58 24.58
CA VAL A 23 23.96 -44.61 26.02
C VAL A 23 23.70 -46.00 26.63
N PRO A 24 24.35 -46.36 27.75
CA PRO A 24 24.06 -47.62 28.46
C PRO A 24 22.61 -47.76 28.90
N ARG A 25 22.09 -49.00 28.94
CA ARG A 25 20.71 -49.29 29.37
C ARG A 25 20.48 -48.98 30.85
N GLY A 26 19.35 -48.36 31.18
CA GLY A 26 18.91 -48.12 32.55
C GLY A 26 19.49 -46.84 33.16
N ILE A 27 19.61 -46.80 34.49
CA ILE A 27 20.08 -45.62 35.23
C ILE A 27 21.57 -45.32 35.01
N GLN A 28 22.32 -46.33 34.58
CA GLN A 28 23.74 -46.26 34.23
C GLN A 28 23.99 -45.47 32.93
N CYS A 29 22.95 -44.98 32.25
CA CYS A 29 23.10 -44.00 31.16
C CYS A 29 23.70 -42.66 31.63
N GLY A 30 23.59 -42.34 32.93
CA GLY A 30 24.08 -41.07 33.49
C GLY A 30 23.35 -39.82 32.99
N CYS A 31 22.27 -39.98 32.24
CA CYS A 31 21.55 -38.87 31.63
C CYS A 31 20.57 -38.20 32.60
N LYS A 32 20.33 -36.91 32.37
CA LYS A 32 19.36 -36.09 33.11
C LYS A 32 18.43 -35.35 32.16
N CYS A 33 17.26 -34.97 32.66
CA CYS A 33 16.37 -34.06 31.95
C CYS A 33 16.97 -32.64 31.95
N PRO A 34 17.05 -31.96 30.80
CA PRO A 34 17.62 -30.61 30.73
C PRO A 34 16.77 -29.56 31.48
N TYR A 35 15.48 -29.85 31.75
CA TYR A 35 14.60 -28.95 32.50
C TYR A 35 14.53 -29.27 33.99
N CYS A 36 13.97 -30.43 34.38
CA CYS A 36 13.75 -30.74 35.80
C CYS A 36 15.01 -31.27 36.51
N HIS A 37 16.09 -31.49 35.75
CA HIS A 37 17.39 -32.01 36.19
C HIS A 37 17.34 -33.39 36.84
N GLU A 38 16.21 -34.08 36.72
CA GLU A 38 16.03 -35.43 37.24
C GLU A 38 16.86 -36.42 36.42
N ARG A 39 17.41 -37.42 37.11
CA ARG A 39 18.07 -38.56 36.45
C ARG A 39 17.05 -39.34 35.64
N LEU A 40 17.45 -39.71 34.44
CA LEU A 40 16.62 -40.45 33.50
C LEU A 40 17.05 -41.92 33.42
N LEU A 41 16.09 -42.78 33.12
CA LEU A 41 16.29 -44.19 32.88
C LEU A 41 16.20 -44.45 31.37
N ALA A 42 17.31 -44.90 30.76
CA ALA A 42 17.32 -45.28 29.35
C ALA A 42 16.61 -46.63 29.15
N ARG A 43 15.49 -46.62 28.42
CA ARG A 43 14.75 -47.82 28.04
C ARG A 43 15.12 -48.18 26.60
N HIS A 44 15.92 -49.22 26.44
CA HIS A 44 16.09 -49.92 25.17
C HIS A 44 15.06 -51.05 25.13
N GLY A 45 14.12 -50.97 24.20
CA GLY A 45 13.08 -51.98 24.05
C GLY A 45 13.44 -53.01 22.99
N GLU A 46 12.82 -54.18 23.07
CA GLU A 46 12.34 -54.90 21.87
C GLU A 46 10.79 -54.90 21.82
N VAL A 47 10.11 -54.47 22.90
CA VAL A 47 8.64 -54.53 23.09
C VAL A 47 8.02 -53.22 23.63
N ARG A 48 8.74 -52.39 24.41
CA ARG A 48 8.29 -51.06 24.87
C ARG A 48 8.96 -49.96 24.05
N GLN A 49 8.30 -48.81 23.90
CA GLN A 49 8.81 -47.68 23.13
C GLN A 49 10.20 -47.24 23.64
N HIS A 50 11.15 -47.10 22.70
CA HIS A 50 12.51 -46.67 22.98
C HIS A 50 12.49 -45.24 23.51
N GLY A 51 13.22 -44.99 24.60
CA GLY A 51 13.33 -43.63 25.13
C GLY A 51 13.75 -43.56 26.59
N PHE A 52 13.91 -42.33 27.06
CA PHE A 52 14.20 -41.99 28.43
C PHE A 52 12.91 -41.86 29.24
N ALA A 53 12.95 -42.32 30.47
CA ALA A 53 11.87 -42.13 31.43
C ALA A 53 12.38 -41.38 32.67
N HIS A 54 11.56 -40.47 33.17
CA HIS A 54 11.77 -39.87 34.48
C HIS A 54 11.67 -40.97 35.54
N HIS A 55 12.57 -40.95 36.52
CA HIS A 55 12.79 -42.05 37.44
C HIS A 55 11.85 -42.02 38.66
N SER A 56 11.38 -40.83 39.05
CA SER A 56 10.57 -40.59 40.25
C SER A 56 9.09 -40.41 39.92
N ASP A 57 8.25 -41.26 40.52
CA ASP A 57 6.78 -41.14 40.42
C ASP A 57 6.21 -39.99 41.28
N THR A 58 7.06 -39.31 42.06
CA THR A 58 6.64 -38.40 43.16
C THR A 58 6.81 -36.92 42.86
N ARG A 59 7.65 -36.52 41.88
CA ARG A 59 8.07 -35.11 41.73
C ARG A 59 7.12 -34.25 40.86
N GLY A 60 6.11 -34.85 40.23
CA GLY A 60 5.14 -34.11 39.42
C GLY A 60 5.76 -33.32 38.28
N ALA A 61 6.82 -33.87 37.65
CA ALA A 61 7.52 -33.21 36.56
C ALA A 61 6.53 -32.87 35.43
N ASN A 62 6.54 -31.61 35.00
CA ASN A 62 5.75 -31.20 33.85
C ASN A 62 6.42 -31.75 32.57
N LEU A 63 6.07 -32.98 32.20
CA LEU A 63 6.66 -33.71 31.07
C LEU A 63 6.57 -32.93 29.76
N LYS A 64 5.53 -32.12 29.60
CA LYS A 64 5.36 -31.26 28.44
C LYS A 64 6.42 -30.17 28.36
N ILE A 65 6.72 -29.49 29.47
CA ILE A 65 7.82 -28.51 29.53
C ILE A 65 9.15 -29.24 29.34
N CYS A 66 9.35 -30.38 30.00
CA CYS A 66 10.57 -31.18 29.85
C CYS A 66 10.84 -31.50 28.38
N TYR A 67 9.83 -31.95 27.63
CA TYR A 67 9.93 -32.30 26.22
C TYR A 67 10.33 -31.09 25.36
N VAL A 68 9.69 -29.94 25.60
CA VAL A 68 9.98 -28.70 24.88
C VAL A 68 11.42 -28.23 25.11
N VAL A 69 11.91 -28.27 26.35
CA VAL A 69 13.30 -27.90 26.68
C VAL A 69 14.30 -28.87 26.03
N THR A 70 13.99 -30.17 26.04
CA THR A 70 14.79 -31.18 25.33
C THR A 70 14.88 -30.88 23.83
N MET A 71 13.75 -30.56 23.20
CA MET A 71 13.69 -30.21 21.77
C MET A 71 14.47 -28.95 21.46
N TYR A 72 14.34 -27.91 22.30
CA TYR A 72 15.07 -26.66 22.14
C TYR A 72 16.60 -26.86 22.19
N LYS A 73 17.09 -27.52 23.25
CA LYS A 73 18.53 -27.79 23.41
C LYS A 73 19.07 -28.72 22.32
N LEU A 74 18.24 -29.64 21.83
CA LEU A 74 18.58 -30.50 20.70
C LEU A 74 18.68 -29.68 19.40
N ALA A 75 17.76 -28.75 19.14
CA ALA A 75 17.79 -27.88 17.96
C ALA A 75 19.09 -27.05 17.88
N GLU A 76 19.47 -26.42 19.00
CA GLU A 76 20.73 -25.70 19.13
C GLU A 76 21.94 -26.59 18.79
N GLN A 77 22.00 -27.78 19.40
CA GLN A 77 23.11 -28.71 19.19
C GLN A 77 23.17 -29.25 17.76
N ILE A 78 22.02 -29.50 17.11
CA ILE A 78 21.97 -29.93 15.70
C ILE A 78 22.62 -28.87 14.82
N ILE A 79 22.24 -27.60 14.96
CA ILE A 79 22.81 -26.51 14.15
C ILE A 79 24.29 -26.31 14.48
N GLN A 80 24.68 -26.39 15.75
CA GLN A 80 26.09 -26.29 16.16
C GLN A 80 26.96 -27.39 15.54
N ASN A 81 26.47 -28.63 15.52
CA ASN A 81 27.20 -29.77 14.97
C ASN A 81 27.24 -29.75 13.44
N ALA A 82 26.07 -29.57 12.81
CA ALA A 82 25.95 -29.58 11.36
C ALA A 82 26.55 -28.34 10.71
N LYS A 83 26.62 -27.23 11.45
CA LYS A 83 27.04 -25.90 10.97
C LYS A 83 26.34 -25.51 9.66
N ARG A 84 25.07 -25.89 9.53
CA ARG A 84 24.27 -25.63 8.35
C ARG A 84 22.81 -25.50 8.75
N ILE A 85 22.04 -24.74 7.98
CA ILE A 85 20.59 -24.74 8.05
C ILE A 85 19.98 -24.59 6.67
N HIS A 86 18.81 -25.20 6.46
CA HIS A 86 18.01 -24.92 5.26
C HIS A 86 17.11 -23.70 5.50
N ALA A 87 17.25 -22.68 4.67
CA ALA A 87 16.57 -21.40 4.83
C ALA A 87 15.49 -21.19 3.75
N PRO A 88 14.35 -20.57 4.10
CA PRO A 88 13.26 -20.37 3.15
C PRO A 88 13.62 -19.30 2.11
N SER A 89 12.85 -19.27 1.01
CA SER A 89 12.95 -18.19 0.03
C SER A 89 12.71 -16.82 0.67
N TYR A 90 13.40 -15.79 0.18
CA TYR A 90 13.13 -14.41 0.58
C TYR A 90 12.10 -13.79 -0.35
N TYR A 91 10.83 -13.88 0.03
CA TYR A 91 9.67 -13.35 -0.72
C TYR A 91 9.60 -13.83 -2.19
N GLY A 92 10.18 -15.00 -2.51
CA GLY A 92 10.30 -15.51 -3.89
C GLY A 92 11.32 -14.77 -4.76
N ILE A 93 12.06 -13.81 -4.20
CA ILE A 93 13.11 -13.04 -4.89
C ILE A 93 14.43 -13.81 -4.88
N PHE A 94 14.83 -14.27 -3.69
CA PHE A 94 15.95 -15.18 -3.51
C PHE A 94 15.39 -16.58 -3.21
N PRO A 95 15.85 -17.63 -3.91
CA PRO A 95 15.36 -18.98 -3.70
C PRO A 95 15.70 -19.50 -2.30
N GLU A 96 15.01 -20.57 -1.89
CA GLU A 96 15.43 -21.33 -0.71
C GLU A 96 16.84 -21.90 -0.93
N MET A 97 17.61 -21.98 0.15
CA MET A 97 18.99 -22.46 0.07
C MET A 97 19.51 -22.95 1.41
N ASP A 98 20.57 -23.75 1.33
CA ASP A 98 21.37 -24.10 2.49
C ASP A 98 22.36 -22.99 2.81
N ILE A 99 22.43 -22.63 4.09
CA ILE A 99 23.41 -21.68 4.61
C ILE A 99 24.40 -22.45 5.46
N GLU A 100 25.68 -22.39 5.08
CA GLU A 100 26.79 -23.01 5.81
C GLU A 100 27.49 -22.00 6.72
N PHE A 101 27.95 -22.48 7.87
CA PHE A 101 28.54 -21.67 8.93
C PHE A 101 29.95 -22.17 9.26
N VAL A 102 30.84 -21.23 9.60
CA VAL A 102 32.18 -21.54 10.14
C VAL A 102 32.18 -21.52 11.67
N ASP A 103 31.37 -20.64 12.26
CA ASP A 103 31.18 -20.48 13.71
C ASP A 103 29.68 -20.53 14.05
N VAL A 104 29.34 -21.26 15.11
CA VAL A 104 27.97 -21.35 15.64
C VAL A 104 28.03 -21.29 17.16
N ARG A 105 27.44 -20.23 17.72
CA ARG A 105 27.33 -19.99 19.15
C ARG A 105 25.90 -20.23 19.57
N ILE A 106 25.74 -21.02 20.63
CA ILE A 106 24.46 -21.37 21.22
C ILE A 106 24.51 -20.99 22.70
N ASP A 107 23.35 -20.71 23.28
CA ASP A 107 23.21 -20.44 24.70
C ASP A 107 22.36 -21.56 25.31
N SER A 108 23.01 -22.63 25.79
CA SER A 108 22.32 -23.85 26.26
C SER A 108 21.45 -23.68 27.53
N CYS A 109 21.18 -22.44 27.95
CA CYS A 109 20.34 -22.06 29.07
C CYS A 109 18.89 -21.77 28.62
N PHE A 110 17.92 -22.53 29.14
CA PHE A 110 16.50 -22.30 28.90
C PHE A 110 15.91 -21.14 29.74
N GLU A 111 16.38 -20.97 30.98
CA GLU A 111 15.97 -19.85 31.84
C GLU A 111 16.89 -18.64 31.62
N ARG A 112 16.36 -17.53 31.09
CA ARG A 112 17.15 -16.33 30.76
C ARG A 112 16.55 -15.05 31.37
N ALA A 113 17.41 -14.20 31.94
CA ALA A 113 17.05 -12.89 32.48
C ALA A 113 17.07 -11.79 31.39
N ASP A 114 18.08 -11.82 30.50
CA ASP A 114 18.28 -10.88 29.40
C ASP A 114 18.31 -11.63 28.06
N LYS A 115 17.66 -11.08 27.03
CA LYS A 115 17.41 -11.78 25.77
C LYS A 115 18.70 -11.84 24.92
N GLN A 116 19.18 -13.05 24.64
CA GLN A 116 20.13 -13.37 23.58
C GLN A 116 19.44 -14.23 22.51
N PRO A 117 19.83 -14.17 21.23
CA PRO A 117 19.35 -15.08 20.20
C PRO A 117 19.56 -16.55 20.58
N ASP A 118 18.70 -17.45 20.12
CA ASP A 118 18.82 -18.88 20.40
C ASP A 118 20.10 -19.45 19.74
N VAL A 119 20.37 -19.04 18.50
CA VAL A 119 21.64 -19.34 17.82
C VAL A 119 22.20 -18.10 17.14
N ILE A 120 23.51 -17.90 17.26
CA ILE A 120 24.28 -16.91 16.52
C ILE A 120 25.26 -17.66 15.62
N ALA A 121 25.06 -17.61 14.32
CA ALA A 121 25.86 -18.32 13.34
C ALA A 121 26.57 -17.35 12.39
N THR A 122 27.79 -17.67 11.98
CA THR A 122 28.61 -16.83 11.09
C THR A 122 29.07 -17.63 9.89
N THR A 123 28.84 -17.13 8.67
CA THR A 123 29.31 -17.75 7.43
C THR A 123 30.79 -17.48 7.18
N LYS A 124 31.37 -18.15 6.19
CA LYS A 124 32.78 -17.95 5.80
C LYS A 124 33.06 -16.51 5.33
N GLU A 125 32.05 -15.87 4.74
CA GLU A 125 32.09 -14.49 4.24
C GLU A 125 31.93 -13.46 5.36
N GLY A 126 31.78 -13.89 6.61
CA GLY A 126 31.60 -13.02 7.77
C GLY A 126 30.15 -12.55 7.98
N GLN A 127 29.19 -13.12 7.25
CA GLN A 127 27.78 -12.77 7.45
C GLN A 127 27.25 -13.44 8.71
N GLN A 128 26.67 -12.64 9.60
CA GLN A 128 26.05 -13.12 10.83
C GLN A 128 24.56 -13.37 10.65
N TYR A 129 24.08 -14.47 11.22
CA TYR A 129 22.69 -14.90 11.26
C TYR A 129 22.28 -15.15 12.72
N LEU A 130 21.14 -14.58 13.10
CA LEU A 130 20.43 -14.85 14.34
C LEU A 130 19.30 -15.82 14.02
N ILE A 131 19.21 -16.92 14.75
CA ILE A 131 18.15 -17.91 14.59
C ILE A 131 17.35 -17.95 15.88
N GLU A 132 16.03 -17.86 15.74
CA GLU A 132 15.07 -17.82 16.83
C GLU A 132 14.06 -18.95 16.66
N PHE A 133 13.92 -19.80 17.67
CA PHE A 133 12.95 -20.88 17.70
C PHE A 133 11.64 -20.40 18.35
N LEU A 134 10.51 -20.70 17.73
CA LEU A 134 9.17 -20.52 18.29
C LEU A 134 8.56 -21.84 18.71
N PHE A 135 7.80 -21.82 19.80
CA PHE A 135 6.96 -22.94 20.24
C PHE A 135 5.86 -22.46 21.21
N GLN A 136 4.75 -23.21 21.28
CA GLN A 136 3.52 -22.84 22.02
C GLN A 136 3.71 -22.45 23.50
N TYR A 137 4.76 -22.92 24.17
CA TYR A 137 5.01 -22.68 25.60
C TYR A 137 6.28 -21.86 25.86
N LYS A 138 6.79 -21.13 24.85
CA LYS A 138 7.94 -20.25 25.04
C LYS A 138 7.56 -19.19 26.08
N ILE A 139 8.28 -19.17 27.20
CA ILE A 139 8.19 -18.07 28.16
C ILE A 139 8.60 -16.82 27.38
N GLN A 140 7.62 -15.93 27.14
CA GLN A 140 7.87 -14.71 26.39
C GLN A 140 8.77 -13.77 27.20
N HIS A 141 9.65 -13.12 26.46
CA HIS A 141 10.67 -12.22 26.98
C HIS A 141 10.08 -11.03 27.74
N LYS A 142 10.81 -10.52 28.72
CA LYS A 142 10.48 -9.25 29.40
C LYS A 142 10.79 -8.01 28.54
N THR A 143 11.71 -8.13 27.58
CA THR A 143 12.18 -7.04 26.70
C THR A 143 12.37 -7.52 25.24
N ALA A 144 12.12 -6.63 24.28
CA ALA A 144 12.31 -6.89 22.86
C ALA A 144 13.80 -6.83 22.48
N ILE A 145 14.31 -7.77 21.65
CA ILE A 145 15.62 -7.63 20.99
C ILE A 145 15.43 -6.68 19.81
N ASP A 146 16.38 -5.76 19.64
CA ASP A 146 16.49 -4.98 18.41
C ASP A 146 17.17 -5.82 17.32
N TYR A 147 16.37 -6.38 16.42
CA TYR A 147 16.84 -7.17 15.27
C TYR A 147 17.19 -6.30 14.06
N LYS A 148 17.14 -4.96 14.19
CA LYS A 148 17.43 -4.04 13.09
C LYS A 148 18.84 -4.29 12.57
N ASN A 149 18.95 -4.26 11.25
CA ASN A 149 20.22 -4.42 10.54
C ASN A 149 20.92 -5.79 10.71
N MET A 150 20.21 -6.84 11.14
CA MET A 150 20.75 -8.20 11.29
C MET A 150 20.04 -9.20 10.36
N ASN A 151 20.65 -10.32 10.01
CA ASN A 151 19.91 -11.41 9.37
C ASN A 151 19.27 -12.27 10.46
N CYS A 152 17.94 -12.28 10.54
CA CYS A 152 17.18 -12.97 11.57
C CYS A 152 16.19 -13.95 10.95
N LEU A 153 16.38 -15.23 11.26
CA LEU A 153 15.53 -16.33 10.81
C LEU A 153 14.73 -16.87 11.99
N GLU A 154 13.42 -16.83 11.88
CA GLU A 154 12.50 -17.42 12.85
C GLU A 154 12.04 -18.80 12.36
N ILE A 155 11.99 -19.78 13.26
CA ILE A 155 11.66 -21.17 12.96
C ILE A 155 10.68 -21.70 14.00
N ASP A 156 9.48 -22.10 13.58
CA ASP A 156 8.48 -22.70 14.46
C ASP A 156 8.70 -24.21 14.59
N LEU A 157 8.97 -24.64 15.83
CA LEU A 157 9.20 -26.03 16.19
C LEU A 157 7.93 -26.72 16.72
N SER A 158 6.79 -26.03 16.81
CA SER A 158 5.58 -26.54 17.46
C SER A 158 5.04 -27.84 16.87
N ASN A 159 5.32 -28.11 15.59
CA ASN A 159 4.86 -29.29 14.86
C ASN A 159 5.94 -30.38 14.70
N GLN A 160 7.07 -30.25 15.40
CA GLN A 160 8.19 -31.20 15.31
C GLN A 160 8.25 -32.15 16.50
N SER A 161 8.82 -33.33 16.27
CA SER A 161 9.26 -34.25 17.32
C SER A 161 10.79 -34.28 17.39
N LEU A 162 11.33 -34.89 18.44
CA LEU A 162 12.79 -35.02 18.61
C LEU A 162 13.46 -35.80 17.46
N GLU A 163 12.71 -36.67 16.79
CA GLU A 163 13.14 -37.55 15.71
C GLU A 163 13.08 -36.85 14.34
N THR A 164 12.12 -35.94 14.14
CA THR A 164 11.99 -35.19 12.89
C THR A 164 12.83 -33.92 12.87
N LEU A 165 13.30 -33.47 14.03
CA LEU A 165 13.91 -32.15 14.20
C LEU A 165 15.14 -31.93 13.33
N GLU A 166 16.02 -32.92 13.21
CA GLU A 166 17.26 -32.79 12.42
C GLU A 166 16.95 -32.62 10.93
N SER A 167 16.18 -33.53 10.34
CA SER A 167 15.81 -33.44 8.92
C SER A 167 14.96 -32.19 8.64
N PHE A 168 14.12 -31.79 9.58
CA PHE A 168 13.40 -30.52 9.50
C PHE A 168 14.38 -29.35 9.43
N LEU A 169 15.27 -29.16 10.42
CA LEU A 169 16.23 -28.05 10.47
C LEU A 169 17.14 -27.99 9.23
N LEU A 170 17.59 -29.14 8.76
CA LEU A 170 18.64 -29.25 7.75
C LEU A 170 18.14 -29.38 6.30
N SER A 171 16.84 -29.61 6.09
CA SER A 171 16.31 -29.90 4.74
C SER A 171 14.92 -29.34 4.43
N SER A 172 14.22 -28.73 5.38
CA SER A 172 12.87 -28.20 5.18
C SER A 172 12.85 -26.67 5.17
N SER A 173 12.10 -26.06 4.25
CA SER A 173 11.82 -24.62 4.22
C SER A 173 10.48 -24.25 4.89
N LYS A 174 9.71 -25.24 5.37
CA LYS A 174 8.41 -25.03 6.04
C LYS A 174 8.58 -24.46 7.44
N ASP A 175 7.55 -23.76 7.90
CA ASP A 175 7.42 -23.21 9.27
C ASP A 175 8.59 -22.27 9.65
N ARG A 176 9.04 -21.47 8.68
CA ARG A 176 10.16 -20.52 8.83
C ARG A 176 9.82 -19.18 8.21
N LYS A 177 10.33 -18.11 8.80
CA LYS A 177 10.15 -16.75 8.30
C LYS A 177 11.43 -15.94 8.48
N TRP A 178 11.82 -15.20 7.45
CA TRP A 178 12.78 -14.12 7.60
C TRP A 178 12.13 -12.97 8.35
N MET A 179 12.61 -12.68 9.56
CA MET A 179 12.20 -11.49 10.32
C MET A 179 12.95 -10.25 9.85
N ASN A 180 14.20 -10.44 9.44
CA ASN A 180 15.04 -9.43 8.83
C ASN A 180 16.12 -10.13 7.97
N ASN A 181 16.48 -9.59 6.82
CA ASN A 181 17.62 -10.08 6.04
C ASN A 181 18.23 -8.95 5.21
N VAL A 182 19.10 -8.18 5.85
CA VAL A 182 19.73 -6.98 5.28
C VAL A 182 20.54 -7.31 4.04
N THR A 183 21.21 -8.46 4.06
CA THR A 183 22.04 -8.92 2.94
C THR A 183 21.19 -9.07 1.68
N TYR A 184 20.04 -9.74 1.80
CA TYR A 184 19.12 -9.89 0.67
C TYR A 184 18.41 -8.60 0.33
N PHE A 185 17.91 -7.87 1.33
CA PHE A 185 17.19 -6.61 1.15
C PHE A 185 18.02 -5.59 0.34
N SER A 186 19.28 -5.38 0.75
CA SER A 186 20.20 -4.44 0.07
C SER A 186 20.53 -4.86 -1.36
N GLN A 187 20.45 -6.16 -1.67
CA GLN A 187 20.77 -6.69 -2.99
C GLN A 187 19.58 -6.70 -3.95
N VAL A 188 18.32 -6.58 -3.48
CA VAL A 188 17.11 -6.66 -4.31
C VAL A 188 17.20 -5.78 -5.56
N GLY A 189 17.49 -4.49 -5.40
CA GLY A 189 17.58 -3.56 -6.54
C GLY A 189 18.65 -3.96 -7.55
N SER A 190 19.84 -4.36 -7.06
CA SER A 190 20.96 -4.78 -7.91
C SER A 190 20.67 -6.09 -8.67
N LEU A 191 19.96 -7.03 -8.05
CA LEU A 191 19.57 -8.32 -8.64
C LEU A 191 18.69 -8.10 -9.86
N TYR A 192 17.61 -7.33 -9.67
CA TYR A 192 16.67 -7.00 -10.74
C TYR A 192 17.30 -6.14 -11.85
N ASN A 193 18.19 -5.22 -11.48
CA ASN A 193 18.93 -4.42 -12.47
C ASN A 193 19.84 -5.29 -13.35
N LYS A 194 20.58 -6.24 -12.77
CA LYS A 194 21.41 -7.21 -13.53
C LYS A 194 20.58 -8.08 -14.48
N ALA A 195 19.33 -8.35 -14.13
CA ALA A 195 18.38 -9.09 -14.98
C ALA A 195 17.70 -8.21 -16.06
N GLY A 196 18.09 -6.95 -16.22
CA GLY A 196 17.49 -6.03 -17.20
C GLY A 196 16.05 -5.63 -16.86
N LYS A 197 15.66 -5.71 -15.58
CA LYS A 197 14.31 -5.40 -15.10
C LYS A 197 14.38 -4.48 -13.88
N PRO A 198 14.90 -3.25 -14.02
CA PRO A 198 15.21 -2.40 -12.88
C PRO A 198 13.97 -2.13 -12.02
N VAL A 199 14.11 -2.27 -10.70
CA VAL A 199 13.05 -1.98 -9.73
C VAL A 199 13.48 -0.91 -8.74
N ARG A 200 12.50 -0.15 -8.26
CA ARG A 200 12.63 0.72 -7.09
C ARG A 200 12.08 -0.01 -5.87
N VAL A 201 12.88 -0.09 -4.82
CA VAL A 201 12.41 -0.49 -3.48
C VAL A 201 11.90 0.77 -2.81
N VAL A 202 10.61 0.81 -2.47
CA VAL A 202 9.91 2.01 -1.98
C VAL A 202 9.29 1.70 -0.63
N ASP A 203 9.54 2.52 0.38
CA ASP A 203 8.89 2.36 1.69
C ASP A 203 7.37 2.55 1.53
N GLU A 204 6.58 1.77 2.27
CA GLU A 204 5.13 1.81 2.16
C GLU A 204 4.55 3.20 2.51
N SER A 205 5.21 3.97 3.38
CA SER A 205 4.80 5.34 3.69
C SER A 205 4.95 6.29 2.49
N GLU A 206 6.05 6.20 1.74
CA GLU A 206 6.25 6.91 0.47
C GLU A 206 5.24 6.41 -0.58
N CYS A 207 5.05 5.09 -0.67
CA CYS A 207 4.13 4.48 -1.62
C CYS A 207 2.69 4.94 -1.43
N ARG A 208 2.24 5.16 -0.19
CA ARG A 208 0.87 5.67 0.12
C ARG A 208 0.66 7.12 -0.32
N GLN A 209 1.73 7.88 -0.50
CA GLN A 209 1.69 9.27 -0.95
C GLN A 209 1.87 9.39 -2.47
N CYS A 210 2.03 8.27 -3.18
CA CYS A 210 2.26 8.23 -4.61
C CYS A 210 0.99 8.59 -5.40
N GLU A 211 1.00 9.75 -6.07
CA GLU A 211 -0.12 10.23 -6.90
C GLU A 211 -0.51 9.23 -8.00
N LEU A 212 0.48 8.50 -8.55
CA LEU A 212 0.23 7.49 -9.59
C LEU A 212 -0.60 6.32 -9.08
N GLY A 213 -0.32 5.84 -7.86
CA GLY A 213 -1.04 4.72 -7.25
C GLY A 213 -2.49 5.07 -6.90
N CYS A 214 -2.76 6.33 -6.58
CA CYS A 214 -4.08 6.81 -6.18
C CYS A 214 -4.98 7.23 -7.35
N SER A 215 -4.40 7.69 -8.46
CA SER A 215 -5.17 8.39 -9.50
C SER A 215 -4.96 7.88 -10.93
N TYR A 216 -4.00 6.97 -11.16
CA TYR A 216 -3.68 6.52 -12.51
C TYR A 216 -3.47 5.00 -12.57
N HIS A 217 -2.22 4.54 -12.47
CA HIS A 217 -1.84 3.14 -12.48
C HIS A 217 -0.64 2.90 -11.56
N CYS A 218 -0.72 1.90 -10.70
CA CYS A 218 0.38 1.50 -9.84
C CYS A 218 1.43 0.71 -10.63
N ALA A 219 2.70 1.09 -10.52
CA ALA A 219 3.82 0.36 -11.12
C ALA A 219 4.33 -0.80 -10.22
N GLY A 220 3.60 -1.14 -9.16
CA GLY A 220 3.96 -2.18 -8.21
C GLY A 220 4.07 -3.56 -8.86
N VAL A 221 4.97 -4.40 -8.34
CA VAL A 221 5.09 -5.81 -8.77
C VAL A 221 3.88 -6.58 -8.22
N PRO A 222 2.97 -7.08 -9.09
CA PRO A 222 1.79 -7.80 -8.64
C PRO A 222 2.15 -9.20 -8.16
N VAL A 223 1.37 -9.72 -7.22
CA VAL A 223 1.40 -11.11 -6.78
C VAL A 223 0.07 -11.74 -7.18
N TYR A 224 0.10 -12.99 -7.63
CA TYR A 224 -1.11 -13.70 -8.01
C TYR A 224 -2.02 -13.88 -6.79
N SER A 225 -3.24 -13.35 -6.87
CA SER A 225 -4.24 -13.45 -5.81
C SER A 225 -5.40 -14.31 -6.28
N LEU A 226 -5.72 -15.36 -5.50
CA LEU A 226 -6.91 -16.19 -5.72
C LEU A 226 -8.22 -15.44 -5.46
N THR A 227 -8.18 -14.29 -4.77
CA THR A 227 -9.37 -13.50 -4.42
C THR A 227 -9.74 -12.43 -5.47
N GLY A 228 -8.96 -12.31 -6.55
CA GLY A 228 -9.18 -11.31 -7.61
C GLY A 228 -8.82 -9.87 -7.22
N ILE A 229 -8.41 -9.62 -5.98
CA ILE A 229 -7.88 -8.32 -5.54
C ILE A 229 -6.43 -8.20 -6.01
N ASN A 230 -6.09 -7.10 -6.70
CA ASN A 230 -4.70 -6.79 -7.05
C ASN A 230 -3.85 -6.67 -5.78
N GLN A 231 -3.05 -7.70 -5.50
CA GLN A 231 -2.07 -7.69 -4.44
C GLN A 231 -0.69 -7.36 -5.03
N TYR A 232 0.10 -6.59 -4.28
CA TYR A 232 1.47 -6.25 -4.65
C TYR A 232 2.44 -6.86 -3.67
N LEU A 233 3.64 -7.23 -4.16
CA LEU A 233 4.67 -7.82 -3.34
C LEU A 233 5.03 -6.88 -2.18
N VAL A 234 5.08 -7.41 -0.97
CA VAL A 234 5.50 -6.71 0.25
C VAL A 234 6.70 -7.41 0.82
N ILE A 235 7.77 -6.65 1.04
CA ILE A 235 8.93 -7.08 1.79
C ILE A 235 8.82 -6.43 3.18
N GLU A 236 8.95 -7.20 4.24
CA GLU A 236 9.10 -6.68 5.60
C GLU A 236 10.58 -6.69 5.96
N GLU A 237 11.12 -5.56 6.38
CA GLU A 237 12.52 -5.43 6.80
C GLU A 237 12.57 -4.42 7.96
N SER A 238 13.15 -4.83 9.09
CA SER A 238 13.43 -3.99 10.25
C SER A 238 12.20 -3.29 10.83
N GLY A 239 11.04 -3.93 10.71
CA GLY A 239 9.73 -3.40 11.15
C GLY A 239 9.05 -2.48 10.13
N HIS A 240 9.69 -2.22 8.99
CA HIS A 240 9.14 -1.45 7.89
C HIS A 240 8.62 -2.37 6.77
N LYS A 241 7.70 -1.84 5.97
CA LYS A 241 7.15 -2.52 4.80
C LYS A 241 7.60 -1.81 3.55
N TYR A 242 8.06 -2.57 2.57
CA TYR A 242 8.54 -2.07 1.29
C TYR A 242 7.79 -2.69 0.13
N ARG A 243 7.54 -1.89 -0.89
CA ARG A 243 6.98 -2.28 -2.18
C ARG A 243 8.08 -2.28 -3.23
N LEU A 244 7.94 -3.14 -4.24
CA LEU A 244 8.76 -3.08 -5.45
C LEU A 244 7.97 -2.43 -6.58
N CYS A 245 8.50 -1.36 -7.16
CA CYS A 245 7.95 -0.69 -8.32
C CYS A 245 8.83 -0.96 -9.54
N LYS A 246 8.24 -1.34 -10.68
CA LYS A 246 8.97 -1.47 -11.96
C LYS A 246 9.41 -0.08 -12.43
N SER A 247 10.72 0.16 -12.53
CA SER A 247 11.26 1.52 -12.69
C SER A 247 10.85 2.17 -14.01
N GLU A 248 10.98 1.44 -15.12
CA GLU A 248 10.60 1.93 -16.45
C GLU A 248 9.09 2.23 -16.53
N LEU A 249 8.28 1.33 -15.97
CA LEU A 249 6.83 1.52 -15.94
C LEU A 249 6.43 2.74 -15.11
N PHE A 250 7.07 2.91 -13.95
CA PHE A 250 6.87 4.09 -13.11
C PHE A 250 7.23 5.38 -13.84
N GLN A 251 8.37 5.43 -14.53
CA GLN A 251 8.79 6.61 -15.30
C GLN A 251 7.80 6.95 -16.42
N ASN A 252 7.34 5.94 -17.15
CA ASN A 252 6.35 6.13 -18.22
C ASN A 252 5.03 6.66 -17.66
N TYR A 253 4.54 6.08 -16.57
CA TYR A 253 3.31 6.54 -15.91
C TYR A 253 3.45 7.95 -15.34
N GLN A 254 4.62 8.30 -14.81
CA GLN A 254 4.90 9.64 -14.31
C GLN A 254 4.86 10.68 -15.43
N GLN A 255 5.55 10.41 -16.55
CA GLN A 255 5.55 11.32 -17.70
C GLN A 255 4.14 11.52 -18.27
N GLU A 256 3.37 10.45 -18.39
CA GLU A 256 2.00 10.52 -18.90
C GLU A 256 1.07 11.27 -17.93
N TYR A 257 1.22 11.05 -16.62
CA TYR A 257 0.47 11.78 -15.60
C TYR A 257 0.77 13.28 -15.64
N GLU A 258 2.04 13.67 -15.70
CA GLU A 258 2.46 15.07 -15.81
C GLU A 258 1.94 15.73 -17.09
N ARG A 259 1.95 14.99 -18.21
CA ARG A 259 1.37 15.45 -19.47
C ARG A 259 -0.13 15.72 -19.32
N ILE A 260 -0.91 14.76 -18.84
CA ILE A 260 -2.36 14.90 -18.65
C ILE A 260 -2.69 16.06 -17.69
N LYS A 261 -1.93 16.18 -16.59
CA LYS A 261 -2.07 17.28 -15.63
C LYS A 261 -1.87 18.63 -16.31
N SER A 262 -0.80 18.78 -17.09
CA SER A 262 -0.49 20.01 -17.82
C SER A 262 -1.56 20.37 -18.87
N GLU A 263 -2.11 19.36 -19.57
CA GLU A 263 -3.18 19.55 -20.56
C GLU A 263 -4.48 19.99 -19.89
N ASN A 264 -4.82 19.41 -18.73
CA ASN A 264 -6.00 19.79 -17.96
C ASN A 264 -5.89 21.22 -17.41
N GLU A 265 -4.73 21.58 -16.85
CA GLU A 265 -4.47 22.96 -16.40
C GLU A 265 -4.57 23.97 -17.56
N ARG A 266 -4.06 23.61 -18.76
CA ARG A 266 -4.19 24.44 -19.94
C ARG A 266 -5.66 24.61 -20.36
N LYS A 267 -6.44 23.53 -20.36
CA LYS A 267 -7.88 23.58 -20.67
C LYS A 267 -8.64 24.47 -19.69
N GLU A 268 -8.34 24.38 -18.39
CA GLU A 268 -8.98 25.22 -17.38
C GLU A 268 -8.61 26.71 -17.56
N ARG A 269 -7.35 27.04 -17.86
CA ARG A 269 -6.93 28.42 -18.19
C ARG A 269 -7.68 28.98 -19.40
N ILE A 270 -7.90 28.15 -20.44
CA ILE A 270 -8.66 28.56 -21.63
C ILE A 270 -10.12 28.82 -21.26
N LYS A 271 -10.77 27.91 -20.53
CA LYS A 271 -12.17 28.08 -20.08
C LYS A 271 -12.35 29.30 -19.17
N GLU A 272 -11.38 29.60 -18.31
CA GLU A 272 -11.39 30.79 -17.46
C GLU A 272 -11.30 32.07 -18.30
N LYS A 273 -10.40 32.09 -19.30
CA LYS A 273 -10.29 33.21 -20.24
C LYS A 273 -11.57 33.41 -21.05
N GLU A 274 -12.16 32.34 -21.59
CA GLU A 274 -13.43 32.40 -22.32
C GLU A 274 -14.58 32.92 -21.45
N ARG A 275 -14.65 32.50 -20.17
CA ARG A 275 -15.64 33.02 -19.20
C ARG A 275 -15.44 34.52 -18.96
N SER A 276 -14.20 34.96 -18.75
CA SER A 276 -13.88 36.38 -18.54
C SER A 276 -14.22 37.23 -19.77
N GLU A 277 -13.89 36.75 -20.97
CA GLU A 277 -14.24 37.43 -22.22
C GLU A 277 -15.75 37.51 -22.46
N ALA A 278 -16.49 36.44 -22.15
CA ALA A 278 -17.95 36.43 -22.22
C ALA A 278 -18.59 37.41 -21.23
N GLU A 279 -18.07 37.48 -19.99
CA GLU A 279 -18.54 38.44 -18.99
C GLU A 279 -18.25 39.88 -19.41
N ALA A 280 -17.07 40.15 -19.97
CA ALA A 280 -16.71 41.46 -20.49
C ALA A 280 -17.61 41.88 -21.67
N ARG A 281 -17.93 40.96 -22.60
CA ARG A 281 -18.89 41.21 -23.68
C ARG A 281 -20.28 41.54 -23.14
N LYS A 282 -20.78 40.77 -22.17
CA LYS A 282 -22.09 41.01 -21.55
C LYS A 282 -22.14 42.37 -20.86
N LYS A 283 -21.10 42.77 -20.12
CA LYS A 283 -21.01 44.10 -19.50
C LYS A 283 -21.03 45.22 -20.55
N LYS A 284 -20.35 45.02 -21.68
CA LYS A 284 -20.35 45.99 -22.77
C LYS A 284 -21.73 46.11 -23.43
N GLU A 285 -22.41 45.00 -23.69
CA GLU A 285 -23.78 44.99 -24.23
C GLU A 285 -24.78 45.64 -23.26
N GLU A 286 -24.66 45.38 -21.96
CA GLU A 286 -25.48 46.03 -20.93
C GLU A 286 -25.26 47.55 -20.88
N GLU A 287 -24.01 48.00 -21.01
CA GLU A 287 -23.69 49.43 -21.03
C GLU A 287 -24.18 50.11 -22.32
N GLU A 288 -24.00 49.48 -23.48
CA GLU A 288 -24.56 49.94 -24.75
C GLU A 288 -26.10 50.03 -24.69
N LEU A 289 -26.76 49.06 -24.05
CA LEU A 289 -28.20 49.08 -23.84
C LEU A 289 -28.62 50.21 -22.90
N LYS A 290 -27.91 50.46 -21.80
CA LYS A 290 -28.17 51.60 -20.90
C LYS A 290 -28.03 52.93 -21.63
N ILE A 291 -26.96 53.09 -22.42
CA ILE A 291 -26.75 54.29 -23.25
C ILE A 291 -27.90 54.46 -24.24
N SER A 292 -28.35 53.38 -24.88
CA SER A 292 -29.49 53.40 -25.81
C SER A 292 -30.80 53.80 -25.12
N ILE A 293 -31.09 53.26 -23.94
CA ILE A 293 -32.26 53.60 -23.12
C ILE A 293 -32.21 55.07 -22.69
N GLU A 294 -31.06 55.56 -22.24
CA GLU A 294 -30.92 56.95 -21.81
C GLU A 294 -31.07 57.93 -22.98
N LYS A 295 -30.45 57.62 -24.14
CA LYS A 295 -30.68 58.39 -25.38
C LYS A 295 -32.16 58.45 -25.74
N ARG A 296 -32.87 57.33 -25.60
CA ARG A 296 -34.32 57.26 -25.84
C ARG A 296 -35.09 58.16 -24.88
N ARG A 297 -34.78 58.10 -23.58
CA ARG A 297 -35.42 58.92 -22.55
C ARG A 297 -35.29 60.42 -22.85
N ILE A 298 -34.09 60.86 -23.23
CA ILE A 298 -33.82 62.27 -23.58
C ILE A 298 -34.66 62.70 -24.80
N ILE A 299 -34.77 61.86 -25.83
CA ILE A 299 -35.56 62.17 -27.03
C ILE A 299 -37.05 62.20 -26.73
N ASP A 300 -37.55 61.26 -25.93
CA ASP A 300 -38.95 61.23 -25.52
C ASP A 300 -39.32 62.48 -24.67
N GLU A 301 -38.41 62.92 -23.79
CA GLU A 301 -38.56 64.19 -23.03
C GLU A 301 -38.58 65.42 -23.95
N GLN A 302 -37.65 65.50 -24.92
CA GLN A 302 -37.64 66.58 -25.92
C GLN A 302 -38.92 66.58 -26.78
N GLU A 303 -39.40 65.41 -27.19
CA GLU A 303 -40.62 65.26 -28.00
C GLU A 303 -41.88 65.68 -27.20
N ALA A 304 -41.91 65.41 -25.89
CA ALA A 304 -43.00 65.85 -25.01
C ALA A 304 -43.08 67.38 -24.87
N LEU A 305 -41.93 68.07 -24.97
CA LEU A 305 -41.85 69.54 -24.94
C LEU A 305 -42.05 70.20 -26.32
N SER A 306 -41.96 69.42 -27.41
CA SER A 306 -42.10 69.92 -28.78
C SER A 306 -43.56 70.14 -29.21
N ASP A 307 -43.81 71.12 -30.09
CA ASP A 307 -45.15 71.38 -30.63
C ASP A 307 -45.63 70.20 -31.50
N PRO A 308 -46.76 69.54 -31.14
CA PRO A 308 -47.32 68.44 -31.91
C PRO A 308 -47.63 68.76 -33.37
N SER A 309 -47.82 70.03 -33.73
CA SER A 309 -48.08 70.46 -35.12
C SER A 309 -46.95 70.10 -36.08
N SER A 310 -45.72 70.00 -35.56
CA SER A 310 -44.50 69.65 -36.30
C SER A 310 -44.37 68.15 -36.60
N ARG A 311 -45.17 67.29 -35.96
CA ARG A 311 -45.10 65.83 -36.11
C ARG A 311 -45.59 65.36 -37.47
N THR A 312 -44.87 64.41 -38.04
CA THR A 312 -45.27 63.70 -39.27
C THR A 312 -45.02 62.20 -39.13
N CYS A 313 -45.95 61.36 -39.62
CA CYS A 313 -45.82 59.91 -39.56
C CYS A 313 -44.55 59.41 -40.27
N PHE A 314 -43.96 60.18 -41.19
CA PHE A 314 -42.69 59.81 -41.82
C PHE A 314 -41.51 59.75 -40.84
N GLN A 315 -41.57 60.54 -39.77
CA GLN A 315 -40.57 60.59 -38.72
C GLN A 315 -40.88 59.62 -37.57
N CYS A 316 -41.90 58.77 -37.71
CA CYS A 316 -42.31 57.81 -36.69
C CYS A 316 -41.60 56.46 -36.85
N GLU A 317 -41.18 55.83 -35.77
CA GLU A 317 -40.56 54.49 -35.79
C GLU A 317 -41.48 53.40 -36.32
N TYR A 318 -42.79 53.56 -36.09
CA TYR A 318 -43.78 52.64 -36.65
C TYR A 318 -43.97 52.82 -38.16
N ASN A 319 -43.29 53.77 -38.81
CA ASN A 319 -43.42 53.97 -40.24
C ASN A 319 -42.63 52.91 -41.03
N LEU A 320 -43.35 52.08 -41.78
CA LEU A 320 -42.76 51.13 -42.72
C LEU A 320 -42.36 51.87 -43.99
N GLN A 321 -41.19 52.51 -43.96
CA GLN A 321 -40.73 53.43 -45.00
C GLN A 321 -40.81 52.85 -46.42
N TRP A 322 -40.46 51.57 -46.59
CA TRP A 322 -40.51 50.84 -47.86
C TRP A 322 -41.92 50.75 -48.47
N ALA A 323 -42.97 50.87 -47.64
CA ALA A 323 -44.37 50.76 -48.03
C ALA A 323 -45.05 52.13 -48.26
N ASN A 324 -44.34 53.24 -48.09
CA ASN A 324 -44.87 54.58 -48.34
C ASN A 324 -45.19 54.76 -49.83
N ARG A 325 -46.33 55.36 -50.15
CA ARG A 325 -46.78 55.60 -51.54
C ARG A 325 -47.58 56.90 -51.61
N ASN A 326 -47.42 57.63 -52.71
CA ASN A 326 -48.24 58.80 -53.05
C ASN A 326 -48.35 59.85 -51.93
N GLY A 327 -47.27 60.07 -51.17
CA GLY A 327 -47.26 61.03 -50.06
C GLY A 327 -47.94 60.55 -48.77
N TYR A 328 -48.40 59.30 -48.70
CA TYR A 328 -48.92 58.69 -47.48
C TYR A 328 -47.85 57.86 -46.78
N ALA A 329 -47.82 57.95 -45.44
CA ALA A 329 -47.03 57.08 -44.60
C ALA A 329 -47.73 55.72 -44.42
N ASN A 330 -46.98 54.70 -44.03
CA ASN A 330 -47.53 53.37 -43.75
C ASN A 330 -47.21 52.98 -42.31
N CYS A 331 -48.16 53.15 -41.39
CA CYS A 331 -47.95 52.82 -39.99
C CYS A 331 -48.04 51.30 -39.78
N GLY A 332 -46.95 50.64 -39.39
CA GLY A 332 -46.94 49.22 -39.04
C GLY A 332 -47.85 48.86 -37.86
N ALA A 333 -48.21 49.84 -37.02
CA ALA A 333 -49.16 49.66 -35.93
C ALA A 333 -50.62 49.95 -36.32
N TRP A 334 -50.92 50.23 -37.60
CA TRP A 334 -52.19 50.78 -38.07
C TRP A 334 -53.43 50.07 -37.51
N LYS A 335 -53.41 48.73 -37.53
CA LYS A 335 -54.50 47.88 -37.03
C LYS A 335 -54.72 47.99 -35.52
N SER A 336 -53.66 48.22 -34.75
CA SER A 336 -53.70 48.28 -33.28
C SER A 336 -54.09 49.64 -32.71
N ILE A 337 -53.95 50.70 -33.51
CA ILE A 337 -54.29 52.09 -33.12
C ILE A 337 -55.43 52.67 -33.96
N SER A 338 -56.09 51.82 -34.75
CA SER A 338 -57.25 52.17 -35.58
C SER A 338 -57.00 53.35 -36.53
N VAL A 339 -55.81 53.44 -37.12
CA VAL A 339 -55.53 54.38 -38.22
C VAL A 339 -55.56 53.63 -39.56
N PRO A 340 -55.87 54.30 -40.69
CA PRO A 340 -55.81 53.67 -42.00
C PRO A 340 -54.40 53.20 -42.35
N GLN A 341 -54.28 52.05 -43.03
CA GLN A 341 -52.99 51.49 -43.47
C GLN A 341 -52.21 52.46 -44.37
N LYS A 342 -52.92 53.20 -45.24
CA LYS A 342 -52.41 54.41 -45.90
C LYS A 342 -52.62 55.59 -44.95
N THR A 343 -51.69 55.78 -44.03
CA THR A 343 -51.82 56.73 -42.93
C THR A 343 -51.46 58.14 -43.43
N PRO A 344 -52.40 59.12 -43.36
CA PRO A 344 -52.05 60.51 -43.62
C PRO A 344 -50.87 60.95 -42.73
N PRO A 345 -49.85 61.64 -43.26
CA PRO A 345 -48.67 62.00 -42.48
C PRO A 345 -48.98 62.86 -41.25
N SER A 346 -50.02 63.69 -41.33
CA SER A 346 -50.49 64.54 -40.22
C SER A 346 -51.13 63.77 -39.07
N CYS A 347 -51.48 62.48 -39.22
CA CYS A 347 -52.02 61.68 -38.13
C CYS A 347 -51.07 61.60 -36.93
N ALA A 348 -49.76 61.78 -37.14
CA ALA A 348 -48.76 61.83 -36.07
C ALA A 348 -49.02 62.96 -35.05
N ARG A 349 -49.64 64.07 -35.46
CA ARG A 349 -49.90 65.24 -34.60
C ARG A 349 -50.82 64.92 -33.43
N ALA A 350 -51.79 64.03 -33.63
CA ALA A 350 -52.75 63.61 -32.61
C ALA A 350 -52.48 62.19 -32.07
N CYS A 351 -51.47 61.49 -32.60
CA CYS A 351 -51.20 60.10 -32.25
C CYS A 351 -50.46 59.99 -30.92
N LYS A 352 -51.12 59.40 -29.91
CA LYS A 352 -50.51 59.13 -28.60
C LYS A 352 -49.41 58.05 -28.64
N ARG A 353 -49.27 57.32 -29.75
CA ARG A 353 -48.21 56.32 -29.97
C ARG A 353 -47.11 56.81 -30.93
N PHE A 354 -47.08 58.10 -31.26
CA PHE A 354 -45.99 58.64 -32.06
C PHE A 354 -44.67 58.45 -31.31
N ARG A 355 -43.68 57.86 -31.98
CA ARG A 355 -42.30 57.73 -31.48
C ARG A 355 -41.37 58.24 -32.56
N ARG A 356 -40.59 59.27 -32.27
CA ARG A 356 -39.65 59.82 -33.24
C ARG A 356 -38.50 58.83 -33.48
N ILE A 357 -38.10 58.67 -34.74
CA ILE A 357 -36.94 57.86 -35.12
C ILE A 357 -35.67 58.44 -34.47
N ILE A 358 -34.89 57.60 -33.79
CA ILE A 358 -33.53 57.94 -33.36
C ILE A 358 -32.60 57.70 -34.56
N SER A 359 -31.86 58.73 -34.97
CA SER A 359 -30.77 58.63 -35.94
C SER A 359 -29.48 58.13 -35.28
#